data_AF-A0A844IL97-F1
#
_entry.id   AF-A0A844IL97-F1
#
_cell.length_a   1.000
_cell.length_b   1.000
_cell.length_c   1.000
_cell.angle_alpha   90.00
_cell.angle_beta   90.00
_cell.angle_gamma   90.00
#
_symmetry.space_group_name_H-M   'P 1'
#
loop_
_entity.id
_entity.type
_entity.pdbx_description
1 polymer ?
#
loop_
_entity_poly.entity_id
_entity_poly.type
_entity_poly.pdbx_seq_one_letter_code
_entity_poly.pdbx_strand_id
1 'polypeptide(L)'
;MIEQKNQEPEIPYLTRTQVLVAMGVTAIILWIVAKLWLRWGDIILFKWYWREQDLLLGISLGVIITILSGLAYRLSPPYRKSADYYLEMVLKPLALPDLIWLGLLPGLSEELLFRGVMLPALGGDHTAVIVSSLCFGVLHLSGPQQWPYVIWATIIGIILSYSALLSGNLLLSIVAHIVTNWLSSYLWKIQKL
;
A
#
# COMPACT_ATOMS: atom_id res chain seq x y z
N MET A 1 -27.35 32.12 -2.16
CA MET A 1 -26.01 31.60 -1.84
C MET A 1 -26.22 30.27 -1.15
N ILE A 2 -26.15 29.16 -1.90
CA ILE A 2 -26.34 27.83 -1.31
C ILE A 2 -25.07 27.53 -0.55
N GLU A 3 -25.14 27.53 0.79
CA GLU A 3 -24.11 26.93 1.63
C GLU A 3 -23.88 25.50 1.12
N GLN A 4 -22.77 25.28 0.42
CA GLN A 4 -22.20 23.94 0.30
C GLN A 4 -21.83 23.52 1.72
N LYS A 5 -22.81 22.93 2.40
CA LYS A 5 -22.58 22.21 3.65
C LYS A 5 -21.55 21.16 3.29
N ASN A 6 -20.31 21.34 3.75
CA ASN A 6 -19.24 20.35 3.72
C ASN A 6 -19.71 19.15 4.55
N GLN A 7 -20.66 18.37 4.01
CA GLN A 7 -21.03 17.09 4.55
C GLN A 7 -19.82 16.20 4.36
N GLU A 8 -19.27 15.72 5.48
CA GLU A 8 -18.21 14.73 5.43
C GLU A 8 -18.73 13.54 4.61
N PRO A 9 -17.92 12.98 3.69
CA PRO A 9 -18.38 11.88 2.86
C PRO A 9 -18.79 10.72 3.77
N GLU A 10 -20.01 10.23 3.60
CA GLU A 10 -20.48 9.03 4.32
C GLU A 10 -19.56 7.86 3.97
N ILE A 11 -19.09 7.15 5.00
CA ILE A 11 -18.26 5.96 4.83
C ILE A 11 -19.17 4.81 4.41
N PRO A 12 -18.98 4.20 3.24
CA PRO A 12 -19.82 3.09 2.80
C PRO A 12 -19.65 1.90 3.76
N TYR A 13 -20.77 1.33 4.19
CA TYR A 13 -20.74 0.13 5.03
C TYR A 13 -20.47 -1.10 4.15
N LEU A 14 -19.31 -1.73 4.35
CA LEU A 14 -18.94 -2.99 3.71
C LEU A 14 -19.05 -4.15 4.70
N THR A 15 -19.49 -5.30 4.23
CA THR A 15 -19.43 -6.55 4.99
C THR A 15 -18.01 -7.13 5.00
N ARG A 16 -17.70 -7.96 6.01
CA ARG A 16 -16.43 -8.70 6.10
C ARG A 16 -16.09 -9.44 4.79
N THR A 17 -17.08 -10.13 4.23
CA THR A 17 -16.93 -10.89 2.98
C THR A 17 -16.64 -9.97 1.80
N GLN A 18 -17.32 -8.82 1.69
CA GLN A 18 -17.06 -7.87 0.60
C GLN A 18 -15.64 -7.33 0.65
N VAL A 19 -15.12 -6.99 1.84
CA VAL A 19 -13.73 -6.51 1.98
C VAL A 19 -12.73 -7.61 1.61
N LEU A 20 -12.89 -8.83 2.13
CA LEU A 20 -12.01 -9.97 1.81
C LEU A 20 -12.03 -10.32 0.33
N VAL A 21 -13.21 -10.36 -0.29
CA VAL A 21 -13.37 -10.64 -1.72
C VAL A 21 -12.76 -9.51 -2.54
N ALA A 22 -12.99 -8.24 -2.19
CA ALA A 22 -12.40 -7.11 -2.89
C ALA A 22 -10.86 -7.16 -2.85
N MET A 23 -10.25 -7.42 -1.69
CA MET A 23 -8.80 -7.57 -1.59
C MET A 23 -8.27 -8.73 -2.43
N GLY A 24 -8.93 -9.89 -2.39
CA GLY A 24 -8.54 -11.06 -3.17
C GLY A 24 -8.64 -10.83 -4.69
N VAL A 25 -9.75 -10.23 -5.13
CA VAL A 25 -9.98 -9.90 -6.55
C VAL A 25 -8.97 -8.86 -7.02
N THR A 26 -8.74 -7.79 -6.26
CA THR A 26 -7.72 -6.78 -6.58
C THR A 26 -6.35 -7.42 -6.71
N ALA A 27 -5.94 -8.27 -5.76
CA ALA A 27 -4.64 -8.95 -5.84
C ALA A 27 -4.49 -9.82 -7.09
N ILE A 28 -5.55 -10.54 -7.48
CA ILE A 28 -5.58 -11.34 -8.72
C ILE A 28 -5.49 -10.43 -9.95
N ILE A 29 -6.23 -9.33 -9.99
CA ILE A 29 -6.20 -8.38 -11.11
C ILE A 29 -4.78 -7.80 -11.26
N LEU A 30 -4.17 -7.33 -10.17
CA LEU A 30 -2.82 -6.78 -10.21
C LEU A 30 -1.79 -7.83 -10.66
N TRP A 31 -1.94 -9.08 -10.22
CA TRP A 31 -1.10 -10.19 -10.68
C TRP A 31 -1.28 -10.45 -12.19
N ILE A 32 -2.52 -10.47 -12.69
CA ILE A 32 -2.79 -10.62 -14.13
C ILE A 32 -2.14 -9.49 -14.90
N VAL A 33 -2.35 -8.24 -14.49
CA VAL A 33 -1.74 -7.06 -15.13
C VAL A 33 -0.21 -7.18 -15.15
N ALA A 34 0.41 -7.56 -14.04
CA ALA A 34 1.86 -7.77 -13.96
C ALA A 34 2.33 -8.86 -14.95
N LYS A 35 1.63 -9.99 -15.03
CA LYS A 35 1.96 -11.09 -15.95
C LYS A 35 1.80 -10.70 -17.42
N LEU A 36 0.73 -9.97 -17.75
CA LEU A 36 0.48 -9.46 -19.10
C LEU A 36 1.57 -8.47 -19.52
N TRP A 37 1.94 -7.56 -18.62
CA TRP A 37 2.98 -6.58 -18.89
C TRP A 37 4.35 -7.26 -19.07
N LEU A 38 4.72 -8.22 -18.22
CA LEU A 38 5.94 -9.02 -18.41
C LEU A 38 5.97 -9.74 -19.76
N ARG A 39 4.82 -10.27 -20.22
CA ARG A 39 4.72 -11.01 -21.47
C ARG A 39 4.92 -10.14 -22.71
N TRP A 40 4.43 -8.90 -22.69
CA TRP A 40 4.43 -8.03 -23.87
C TRP A 40 5.43 -6.88 -23.82
N GLY A 41 5.97 -6.54 -22.64
CA GLY A 41 6.89 -5.42 -22.46
C GLY A 41 8.36 -5.76 -22.64
N ASP A 42 8.72 -7.04 -22.81
CA ASP A 42 10.11 -7.52 -22.84
C ASP A 42 10.92 -7.06 -21.61
N ILE A 43 10.27 -7.14 -20.44
CA ILE A 43 10.78 -6.62 -19.17
C ILE A 43 11.43 -7.74 -18.37
N ILE A 44 12.61 -7.45 -17.82
CA ILE A 44 13.24 -8.33 -16.83
C ILE A 44 12.57 -8.07 -15.47
N LEU A 45 11.86 -9.09 -14.97
CA LEU A 45 11.29 -9.07 -13.61
C LEU A 45 12.38 -8.74 -12.59
N PHE A 46 12.09 -7.81 -11.69
CA PHE A 46 13.01 -7.46 -10.61
C PHE A 46 13.33 -8.70 -9.76
N LYS A 47 14.61 -8.89 -9.44
CA LYS A 47 15.07 -10.12 -8.79
C LYS A 47 14.37 -10.30 -7.44
N TRP A 48 13.91 -11.52 -7.21
CA TRP A 48 13.42 -11.98 -5.93
C TRP A 48 14.19 -13.22 -5.52
N TYR A 49 14.87 -13.14 -4.37
CA TYR A 49 15.57 -14.28 -3.78
C TYR A 49 15.55 -14.17 -2.26
N TRP A 50 15.65 -15.31 -1.59
CA TRP A 50 15.69 -15.34 -0.13
C TRP A 50 17.05 -14.86 0.38
N ARG A 51 17.04 -13.81 1.20
CA ARG A 51 18.20 -13.31 1.93
C ARG A 51 17.75 -12.75 3.27
N GLU A 52 18.28 -13.32 4.35
CA GLU A 52 17.89 -12.97 5.73
C GLU A 52 18.10 -11.49 6.04
N GLN A 53 19.17 -10.90 5.50
CA GLN A 53 19.45 -9.47 5.66
C GLN A 53 18.32 -8.61 5.07
N ASP A 54 17.82 -8.96 3.87
CA ASP A 54 16.74 -8.22 3.22
C ASP A 54 15.40 -8.42 3.95
N LEU A 55 15.19 -9.61 4.54
CA LEU A 55 14.05 -9.86 5.43
C LEU A 55 14.10 -8.95 6.67
N LEU A 56 15.24 -8.89 7.37
CA LEU A 56 15.41 -8.05 8.58
C LEU A 56 15.32 -6.56 8.27
N LEU A 57 15.92 -6.13 7.15
CA LEU A 57 15.80 -4.75 6.66
C LEU A 57 14.35 -4.43 6.27
N GLY A 58 13.65 -5.35 5.64
CA GLY A 58 12.23 -5.20 5.31
C GLY A 58 11.37 -5.04 6.57
N ILE A 59 11.56 -5.88 7.58
CA ILE A 59 10.85 -5.76 8.86
C ILE A 59 11.15 -4.39 9.51
N SER A 60 12.43 -4.03 9.57
CA SER A 60 12.87 -2.76 10.16
C SER A 60 12.25 -1.56 9.44
N LEU A 61 12.26 -1.58 8.10
CA LEU A 61 11.67 -0.54 7.28
C LEU A 61 10.15 -0.47 7.47
N GLY A 62 9.47 -1.61 7.54
CA GLY A 62 8.02 -1.66 7.78
C GLY A 62 7.63 -1.06 9.13
N VAL A 63 8.43 -1.29 10.17
CA VAL A 63 8.27 -0.64 11.50
C VAL A 63 8.49 0.86 11.40
N ILE A 64 9.56 1.30 10.72
CA ILE A 64 9.86 2.73 10.51
C ILE A 64 8.70 3.42 9.77
N ILE A 65 8.20 2.84 8.68
CA ILE A 65 7.06 3.38 7.91
C ILE A 65 5.82 3.47 8.80
N THR A 66 5.58 2.48 9.67
CA THR A 66 4.45 2.50 10.61
C THR A 66 4.58 3.66 11.62
N ILE A 67 5.77 3.88 12.17
CA ILE A 67 6.05 5.00 13.08
C ILE A 67 5.85 6.33 12.36
N LEU A 68 6.42 6.48 11.15
CA LEU A 68 6.26 7.68 10.33
C LEU A 68 4.77 7.94 10.00
N SER A 69 4.02 6.90 9.68
CA SER A 69 2.58 7.00 9.43
C SER A 69 1.82 7.42 10.69
N GLY A 70 2.21 6.90 11.86
CA GLY A 70 1.65 7.32 13.15
C GLY A 70 1.99 8.78 13.51
N LEU A 71 3.18 9.25 13.18
CA LEU A 71 3.56 10.67 13.33
C LEU A 71 2.76 11.56 12.37
N ALA A 72 2.68 11.19 11.09
CA ALA A 72 1.87 11.90 10.10
C ALA A 72 0.40 11.98 10.54
N TYR A 73 -0.15 10.87 11.08
CA TYR A 73 -1.50 10.81 11.62
C TYR A 73 -1.70 11.77 12.80
N ARG A 74 -0.71 11.92 13.68
CA ARG A 74 -0.79 12.86 14.82
C ARG A 74 -0.66 14.31 14.41
N LEU A 75 0.21 14.60 13.44
CA LEU A 75 0.62 15.96 13.09
C LEU A 75 -0.20 16.59 11.96
N SER A 76 -0.83 15.79 11.10
CA SER A 76 -1.57 16.27 9.93
C SER A 76 -3.06 15.91 10.03
N PRO A 77 -3.93 16.86 10.45
CA PRO A 77 -5.37 16.65 10.47
C PRO A 77 -5.99 16.20 9.13
N PRO A 78 -5.57 16.74 7.96
CA PRO A 78 -6.06 16.26 6.67
C PRO A 78 -5.73 14.78 6.41
N TYR A 79 -4.47 14.39 6.67
CA TYR A 79 -4.07 12.99 6.49
C TYR A 79 -4.80 12.07 7.47
N ARG A 80 -4.92 12.47 8.74
CA ARG A 80 -5.67 11.73 9.76
C ARG A 80 -7.10 11.44 9.30
N LYS A 81 -7.83 12.46 8.83
CA LYS A 81 -9.20 12.31 8.35
C LYS A 81 -9.29 11.32 7.18
N SER A 82 -8.36 11.39 6.23
CA SER A 82 -8.35 10.45 5.10
C SER A 82 -7.94 9.04 5.47
N ALA A 83 -6.99 8.89 6.39
CA ALA A 83 -6.59 7.60 6.93
C ALA A 83 -7.75 6.97 7.71
N ASP A 84 -8.45 7.71 8.56
CA ASP A 84 -9.63 7.22 9.29
C ASP A 84 -10.73 6.76 8.33
N TYR A 85 -11.02 7.53 7.28
CA TYR A 85 -11.99 7.13 6.24
C TYR A 85 -11.65 5.76 5.64
N TYR A 86 -10.40 5.57 5.21
CA TYR A 86 -9.94 4.30 4.63
C TYR A 86 -9.94 3.16 5.65
N LEU A 87 -9.35 3.39 6.83
CA LEU A 87 -9.20 2.38 7.88
C LEU A 87 -10.56 1.96 8.44
N GLU A 88 -11.52 2.88 8.61
CA GLU A 88 -12.87 2.52 9.02
C GLU A 88 -13.60 1.68 7.96
N MET A 89 -13.47 2.04 6.68
CA MET A 89 -14.07 1.28 5.58
C MET A 89 -13.51 -0.15 5.49
N VAL A 90 -12.19 -0.31 5.61
CA VAL A 90 -11.49 -1.59 5.41
C VAL A 90 -11.41 -2.42 6.69
N LEU A 91 -11.02 -1.82 7.82
CA LEU A 91 -10.71 -2.57 9.04
C LEU A 91 -11.91 -2.82 9.93
N LYS A 92 -12.92 -1.95 9.96
CA LYS A 92 -14.09 -2.12 10.83
C LYS A 92 -14.81 -3.46 10.58
N PRO A 93 -15.03 -3.91 9.33
CA PRO A 93 -15.70 -5.19 9.05
C PRO A 93 -14.83 -6.43 9.30
N LEU A 94 -13.50 -6.28 9.33
CA LEU A 94 -12.57 -7.40 9.46
C LEU A 94 -12.40 -7.87 10.92
N ALA A 95 -12.17 -9.16 11.11
CA ALA A 95 -11.75 -9.73 12.39
C ALA A 95 -10.22 -9.70 12.52
N LEU A 96 -9.68 -9.78 13.74
CA LEU A 96 -8.23 -9.77 13.97
C LEU A 96 -7.44 -10.81 13.13
N PRO A 97 -7.90 -12.06 12.99
CA PRO A 97 -7.21 -13.03 12.14
C PRO A 97 -7.16 -12.64 10.65
N ASP A 98 -8.09 -11.82 10.17
CA ASP A 98 -8.14 -11.42 8.75
C ASP A 98 -7.01 -10.45 8.38
N LEU A 99 -6.40 -9.79 9.38
CA LEU A 99 -5.33 -8.81 9.14
C LEU A 99 -4.11 -9.43 8.47
N ILE A 100 -3.92 -10.75 8.60
CA ILE A 100 -2.88 -11.46 7.86
C ILE A 100 -3.08 -11.32 6.34
N TRP A 101 -4.32 -11.39 5.86
CA TRP A 101 -4.65 -11.26 4.45
C TRP A 101 -4.48 -9.82 3.96
N LEU A 102 -4.82 -8.85 4.81
CA LEU A 102 -4.59 -7.44 4.52
C LEU A 102 -3.10 -7.08 4.44
N GLY A 103 -2.22 -7.82 5.13
CA GLY A 103 -0.78 -7.71 4.94
C GLY A 103 -0.32 -8.40 3.66
N LEU A 104 -0.62 -9.70 3.53
CA LEU A 104 -0.07 -10.56 2.49
C LEU A 104 -0.56 -10.22 1.07
N LEU A 105 -1.87 -10.03 0.88
CA LEU A 105 -2.44 -9.86 -0.46
C LEU A 105 -1.93 -8.60 -1.17
N PRO A 106 -2.07 -7.38 -0.61
CA PRO A 106 -1.51 -6.19 -1.23
C PRO A 106 0.02 -6.21 -1.22
N GLY A 107 0.67 -6.61 -0.11
CA GLY A 107 2.13 -6.62 -0.01
C GLY A 107 2.83 -7.53 -1.02
N LEU A 108 2.17 -8.61 -1.47
CA LEU A 108 2.69 -9.44 -2.57
C LEU A 108 2.28 -8.90 -3.94
N SER A 109 0.99 -8.63 -4.16
CA SER A 109 0.48 -8.31 -5.50
C SER A 109 0.86 -6.91 -5.98
N GLU A 110 0.83 -5.91 -5.09
CA GLU A 110 1.21 -4.54 -5.41
C GLU A 110 2.72 -4.43 -5.61
N GLU A 111 3.54 -5.01 -4.72
CA GLU A 111 5.00 -4.95 -4.90
C GLU A 111 5.45 -5.71 -6.15
N LEU A 112 4.81 -6.83 -6.50
CA LEU A 112 5.06 -7.50 -7.77
C LEU A 112 4.78 -6.56 -8.95
N LEU A 113 3.63 -5.89 -8.98
CA LEU A 113 3.28 -5.00 -10.09
C LEU A 113 4.18 -3.76 -10.12
N PHE A 114 4.27 -3.02 -9.02
CA PHE A 114 4.91 -1.70 -9.01
C PHE A 114 6.43 -1.79 -8.98
N ARG A 115 7.02 -2.69 -8.18
CA ARG A 115 8.48 -2.79 -8.01
C ARG A 115 9.05 -3.92 -8.85
N GLY A 116 8.33 -5.03 -8.93
CA GLY A 116 8.72 -6.19 -9.73
C GLY A 116 8.67 -5.91 -11.23
N VAL A 117 7.66 -5.17 -11.71
CA VAL A 117 7.40 -4.98 -13.15
C VAL A 117 7.49 -3.54 -13.60
N MET A 118 6.68 -2.63 -13.06
CA MET A 118 6.58 -1.24 -13.54
C MET A 118 7.90 -0.48 -13.36
N LEU A 119 8.52 -0.58 -12.19
CA LEU A 119 9.78 0.10 -11.90
C LEU A 119 10.91 -0.27 -12.88
N PRO A 120 11.25 -1.56 -13.12
CA PRO A 120 12.24 -1.91 -14.13
C PRO A 120 11.77 -1.62 -15.56
N ALA A 121 10.47 -1.74 -15.87
CA ALA A 121 9.93 -1.42 -17.19
C ALA A 121 10.12 0.05 -17.58
N LEU A 122 10.10 0.95 -16.59
CA LEU A 122 10.33 2.39 -16.77
C LEU A 122 11.82 2.76 -16.69
N GLY A 123 12.73 1.78 -16.60
CA GLY A 123 14.18 1.99 -16.60
C GLY A 123 14.85 2.02 -15.23
N GLY A 124 14.08 1.91 -14.13
CA GLY A 124 14.63 1.84 -12.77
C GLY A 124 15.35 3.11 -12.29
N ASP A 125 15.20 4.23 -12.97
CA ASP A 125 15.78 5.52 -12.62
C ASP A 125 14.86 6.35 -11.69
N HIS A 126 15.24 7.60 -11.41
CA HIS A 126 14.42 8.50 -10.59
C HIS A 126 13.04 8.77 -11.21
N THR A 127 12.94 8.80 -12.54
CA THR A 127 11.68 8.97 -13.26
C THR A 127 10.77 7.78 -13.01
N ALA A 128 11.31 6.56 -13.14
CA ALA A 128 10.61 5.32 -12.84
C ALA A 128 10.12 5.26 -11.39
N VAL A 129 10.93 5.72 -10.43
CA VAL A 129 10.52 5.82 -9.02
C VAL A 129 9.34 6.76 -8.87
N ILE A 130 9.39 7.97 -9.44
CA ILE A 130 8.33 8.96 -9.32
C ILE A 130 7.04 8.43 -9.94
N VAL A 131 7.09 7.94 -11.19
CA VAL A 131 5.91 7.47 -11.91
C VAL A 131 5.28 6.26 -11.23
N SER A 132 6.07 5.24 -10.88
CA SER A 132 5.54 4.04 -10.21
C SER A 132 4.92 4.37 -8.84
N SER A 133 5.52 5.30 -8.10
CA SER A 133 5.02 5.71 -6.78
C SER A 133 3.75 6.56 -6.88
N LEU A 134 3.62 7.39 -7.92
CA LEU A 134 2.37 8.14 -8.19
C LEU A 134 1.23 7.18 -8.56
N CYS A 135 1.49 6.19 -9.42
CA CYS A 135 0.50 5.15 -9.74
C CYS A 135 0.08 4.36 -8.49
N PHE A 136 1.06 4.01 -7.63
CA PHE A 136 0.79 3.38 -6.34
C PHE A 136 -0.08 4.26 -5.45
N GLY A 137 0.23 5.55 -5.33
CA GLY A 137 -0.59 6.48 -4.56
C GLY A 137 -2.02 6.61 -5.09
N VAL A 138 -2.19 6.74 -6.41
CA VAL A 138 -3.51 6.85 -7.06
C VAL A 138 -4.36 5.60 -6.84
N LEU A 139 -3.75 4.41 -6.81
CA LEU A 139 -4.45 3.16 -6.47
C LEU A 139 -5.16 3.23 -5.12
N HIS A 140 -4.64 4.04 -4.18
CA HIS A 140 -5.19 4.21 -2.83
C HIS A 140 -6.28 5.29 -2.73
N LEU A 141 -6.67 5.91 -3.85
CA LEU A 141 -7.73 6.92 -3.86
C LEU A 141 -9.10 6.27 -3.55
N SER A 142 -9.57 6.47 -2.33
CA SER A 142 -10.83 5.86 -1.83
C SER A 142 -12.03 6.82 -1.90
N GLY A 143 -11.86 8.00 -2.49
CA GLY A 143 -12.93 8.99 -2.68
C GLY A 143 -12.36 10.37 -3.03
N PRO A 144 -13.20 11.31 -3.53
CA PRO A 144 -12.71 12.58 -4.07
C PRO A 144 -11.98 13.48 -3.06
N GLN A 145 -12.26 13.33 -1.77
CA GLN A 145 -11.62 14.10 -0.69
C GLN A 145 -10.39 13.40 -0.08
N GLN A 146 -10.04 12.19 -0.55
CA GLN A 146 -9.01 11.35 0.08
C GLN A 146 -7.60 11.53 -0.52
N TRP A 147 -7.36 12.65 -1.22
CA TRP A 147 -6.04 13.02 -1.74
C TRP A 147 -4.92 13.09 -0.69
N PRO A 148 -5.14 13.50 0.58
CA PRO A 148 -4.08 13.44 1.59
C PRO A 148 -3.53 12.03 1.80
N TYR A 149 -4.37 10.99 1.70
CA TYR A 149 -3.94 9.61 1.78
C TYR A 149 -3.17 9.17 0.54
N VAL A 150 -3.60 9.61 -0.66
CA VAL A 150 -2.87 9.41 -1.93
C VAL A 150 -1.45 9.98 -1.88
N ILE A 151 -1.28 11.19 -1.34
CA ILE A 151 0.04 11.82 -1.18
C ILE A 151 0.91 10.97 -0.25
N TRP A 152 0.37 10.53 0.89
CA TRP A 152 1.11 9.69 1.82
C TRP A 152 1.48 8.32 1.22
N ALA A 153 0.53 7.67 0.54
CA ALA A 153 0.77 6.42 -0.19
C ALA A 153 1.83 6.61 -1.29
N THR A 154 1.87 7.76 -1.97
CA THR A 154 2.93 8.10 -2.93
C THR A 154 4.30 8.19 -2.24
N ILE A 155 4.38 8.79 -1.06
CA ILE A 155 5.65 8.88 -0.28
C ILE A 155 6.12 7.49 0.14
N ILE A 156 5.23 6.65 0.67
CA ILE A 156 5.53 5.23 0.94
C ILE A 156 5.96 4.54 -0.36
N GLY A 157 5.28 4.88 -1.45
CA GLY A 157 5.60 4.53 -2.83
C GLY A 157 7.09 4.67 -3.13
N ILE A 158 7.60 5.88 -2.92
CA ILE A 158 8.99 6.27 -3.16
C ILE A 158 9.94 5.49 -2.26
N ILE A 159 9.61 5.36 -0.96
CA ILE A 159 10.44 4.64 0.02
C ILE A 159 10.62 3.18 -0.40
N LEU A 160 9.53 2.48 -0.75
CA LEU A 160 9.55 1.07 -1.17
C LEU A 160 10.24 0.87 -2.53
N SER A 161 10.15 1.85 -3.42
CA SER A 161 10.86 1.81 -4.71
C SER A 161 12.37 1.93 -4.51
N TYR A 162 12.84 2.89 -3.72
CA TYR A 162 14.26 3.00 -3.41
C TYR A 162 14.78 1.82 -2.60
N SER A 163 13.97 1.25 -1.69
CA SER A 163 14.41 0.07 -0.95
C SER A 163 14.63 -1.15 -1.85
N ALA A 164 13.81 -1.34 -2.89
CA ALA A 164 14.02 -2.37 -3.90
C ALA A 164 15.30 -2.09 -4.71
N LEU A 165 15.47 -0.86 -5.22
CA LEU A 165 16.64 -0.48 -6.04
C LEU A 165 17.96 -0.61 -5.28
N LEU A 166 17.99 -0.13 -4.03
CA LEU A 166 19.21 -0.14 -3.20
C LEU A 166 19.60 -1.55 -2.75
N SER A 167 18.62 -2.42 -2.46
CA SER A 167 18.90 -3.82 -2.09
C SER A 167 19.14 -4.73 -3.29
N GLY A 168 18.62 -4.36 -4.46
CA GLY A 168 18.58 -5.26 -5.62
C GLY A 168 17.67 -6.47 -5.41
N ASN A 169 16.81 -6.46 -4.38
CA ASN A 169 15.92 -7.55 -4.03
C ASN A 169 14.48 -7.08 -3.72
N LEU A 170 13.51 -7.64 -4.44
CA LEU A 170 12.10 -7.36 -4.23
C LEU A 170 11.61 -7.79 -2.84
N LEU A 171 12.26 -8.78 -2.22
CA LEU A 171 11.89 -9.31 -0.90
C LEU A 171 11.81 -8.20 0.16
N LEU A 172 12.74 -7.25 0.15
CA LEU A 172 12.80 -6.18 1.14
C LEU A 172 11.51 -5.35 1.10
N SER A 173 11.10 -4.87 -0.08
CA SER A 173 9.90 -4.05 -0.24
C SER A 173 8.62 -4.83 0.05
N ILE A 174 8.54 -6.11 -0.36
CA ILE A 174 7.43 -7.01 -0.01
C ILE A 174 7.26 -7.10 1.51
N VAL A 175 8.34 -7.41 2.22
CA VAL A 175 8.30 -7.59 3.67
C VAL A 175 7.97 -6.27 4.37
N ALA A 176 8.58 -5.17 3.94
CA ALA A 176 8.29 -3.85 4.49
C ALA A 176 6.81 -3.50 4.36
N HIS A 177 6.22 -3.70 3.18
CA HIS A 177 4.81 -3.42 2.94
C HIS A 177 3.90 -4.35 3.78
N ILE A 178 4.15 -5.66 3.79
CA ILE A 178 3.39 -6.61 4.63
C ILE A 178 3.40 -6.19 6.10
N VAL A 179 4.59 -5.86 6.63
CA VAL A 179 4.76 -5.46 8.04
C VAL A 179 4.06 -4.14 8.32
N THR A 180 4.16 -3.15 7.43
CA THR A 180 3.45 -1.87 7.57
C THR A 180 1.94 -2.07 7.64
N ASN A 181 1.36 -2.83 6.71
CA ASN A 181 -0.09 -3.05 6.68
C ASN A 181 -0.55 -3.84 7.90
N TRP A 182 0.19 -4.90 8.26
CA TRP A 182 -0.17 -5.73 9.40
C TRP A 182 -0.09 -4.96 10.73
N LEU A 183 1.02 -4.25 10.98
CA LEU A 183 1.24 -3.54 12.23
C LEU A 183 0.30 -2.33 12.38
N SER A 184 0.17 -1.51 11.34
CA SER A 184 -0.74 -0.35 11.38
C SER A 184 -2.19 -0.77 11.61
N SER A 185 -2.63 -1.84 10.94
CA SER A 185 -3.99 -2.35 11.07
C SER A 185 -4.25 -2.99 12.42
N TYR A 186 -3.27 -3.74 12.93
CA TYR A 186 -3.35 -4.33 14.27
C TYR A 186 -3.45 -3.25 15.34
N LEU A 187 -2.57 -2.24 15.30
CA LEU A 187 -2.55 -1.11 16.22
C LEU A 187 -3.85 -0.31 16.18
N TRP A 188 -4.40 -0.07 14.99
CA TRP A 188 -5.68 0.62 14.84
C TRP A 188 -6.83 -0.19 15.46
N LYS A 189 -6.87 -1.51 15.20
CA LYS A 189 -7.94 -2.39 15.68
C LYS A 189 -7.97 -2.49 17.20
N ILE A 190 -6.80 -2.63 17.85
CA ILE A 190 -6.71 -2.73 19.32
C ILE A 190 -7.02 -1.39 20.03
N GLN A 191 -6.83 -0.24 19.38
CA GLN A 191 -7.15 1.07 19.98
C GLN A 191 -8.66 1.39 19.92
N LYS A 192 -9.40 0.69 19.06
CA LYS A 192 -10.85 0.88 18.84
C LYS A 192 -11.71 -0.22 19.47
N LEU A 193 -11.09 -1.28 19.99
CA LEU A 193 -11.70 -2.32 20.83
C LEU A 193 -11.73 -1.86 22.29
#